data_AF-A0A6N6JL38-F1
#
_entry.id   AF-A0A6N6JL38-F1
#
_cell.length_a   1.000
_cell.length_b   1.000
_cell.length_c   1.000
_cell.angle_alpha   90.00
_cell.angle_beta   90.00
_cell.angle_gamma   90.00
#
_symmetry.space_group_name_H-M   'P 1'
#
loop_
_entity.id
_entity.type
_entity.pdbx_description
1 polymer ?
#
loop_
_entity_poly.entity_id
_entity_poly.type
_entity_poly.pdbx_seq_one_letter_code
_entity_poly.pdbx_strand_id
1 'polypeptide(L)'
;MFNVVGVPRMAFASIQSQRLDDPSVLGRIKSEGFVRKADGRQVHKGMGHLLTGLLSRAAAANLTGTWRKSPFFGEDGKPAKPIKQLTKEDVAHLS
;
A
#
# COMPACT_ATOMS: atom_id res chain seq x y z
N MET A 1 7.82 8.07 0.59
CA MET A 1 7.22 7.85 -0.75
C MET A 1 5.92 7.08 -0.56
N PHE A 2 4.86 7.45 -1.28
CA PHE A 2 3.57 6.78 -1.25
C PHE A 2 3.32 6.08 -2.59
N ASN A 3 2.81 4.86 -2.57
CA ASN A 3 2.30 4.14 -3.75
C ASN A 3 0.83 3.79 -3.53
N VAL A 4 0.01 3.92 -4.57
CA VAL A 4 -1.43 3.65 -4.54
C VAL A 4 -1.78 2.68 -5.66
N VAL A 5 -2.75 1.80 -5.43
CA VAL A 5 -3.30 0.94 -6.49
C VAL A 5 -4.12 1.83 -7.43
N GLY A 6 -3.90 1.75 -8.75
CA GLY A 6 -4.58 2.61 -9.75
C GLY A 6 -6.09 2.41 -9.89
N VAL A 7 -6.73 1.70 -8.96
CA VAL A 7 -8.17 1.45 -8.91
C VAL A 7 -8.74 2.28 -7.77
N PRO A 8 -9.53 3.35 -8.04
CA PRO A 8 -10.03 4.28 -7.01
C PRO A 8 -10.86 3.60 -5.90
N ARG A 9 -11.45 2.44 -6.22
CA ARG A 9 -12.27 1.64 -5.31
C ARG A 9 -11.44 0.77 -4.36
N MET A 10 -10.12 0.71 -4.56
CA MET A 10 -9.16 0.04 -3.69
C MET A 10 -8.35 1.09 -2.94
N ALA A 11 -8.77 1.41 -1.72
CA ALA A 11 -8.04 2.32 -0.86
C ALA A 11 -6.81 1.62 -0.27
N PHE A 12 -5.66 1.75 -0.93
CA PHE A 12 -4.38 1.30 -0.38
C PHE A 12 -3.30 2.35 -0.62
N ALA A 13 -2.57 2.69 0.43
CA ALA A 13 -1.31 3.40 0.34
C ALA A 13 -0.28 2.66 1.19
N SER A 14 0.97 2.57 0.73
CA SER A 14 2.08 2.18 1.60
C SER A 14 3.02 3.35 1.86
N ILE A 15 3.77 3.26 2.96
CA ILE A 15 4.78 4.23 3.36
C ILE A 15 6.11 3.51 3.57
N GLN A 16 7.20 4.18 3.24
CA GLN A 16 8.55 3.70 3.58
C GLN A 16 8.86 4.08 5.02
N SER A 17 8.84 3.10 5.93
CA SER A 17 9.05 3.32 7.37
C SER A 17 10.43 3.89 7.70
N GLN A 18 11.45 3.59 6.91
CA GLN A 18 12.81 4.13 7.06
C GLN A 18 12.89 5.66 6.91
N ARG A 19 11.85 6.30 6.37
CA ARG A 19 11.77 7.76 6.24
C ARG A 19 11.02 8.45 7.38
N LEU A 20 10.64 7.70 8.42
CA LEU A 20 10.00 8.24 9.61
C LEU A 20 11.06 8.49 10.68
N ASP A 21 10.92 9.58 11.43
CA ASP A 21 11.81 9.89 12.57
C ASP A 21 11.70 8.82 13.66
N ASP A 22 10.47 8.32 13.91
CA ASP A 22 10.21 7.18 14.79
C ASP A 22 9.21 6.22 14.14
N PRO A 23 9.66 5.06 13.62
CA PRO A 23 8.77 4.06 13.04
C PRO A 23 8.00 3.23 14.08
N SER A 24 8.35 3.31 15.37
CA SER A 24 7.69 2.53 16.43
C SER A 24 6.22 2.91 16.62
N VAL A 25 5.85 4.14 16.24
CA VAL A 25 4.47 4.67 16.24
C VAL A 25 3.53 3.90 15.32
N LEU A 26 4.05 3.18 14.32
CA LEU A 26 3.25 2.34 13.43
C LEU A 26 2.72 1.07 14.10
N GLY A 27 3.23 0.75 15.30
CA GLY A 27 2.89 -0.45 16.04
C GLY A 27 3.59 -1.71 15.53
N ARG A 28 3.15 -2.87 16.01
CA ARG A 28 3.79 -4.16 15.72
C ARG A 28 3.56 -4.59 14.27
N ILE A 29 4.58 -5.23 13.69
CA ILE A 29 4.49 -5.90 12.39
C ILE A 29 3.39 -6.98 12.44
N LYS A 30 2.45 -6.90 11.49
CA LYS A 30 1.33 -7.87 11.36
C LYS A 30 1.51 -8.85 10.20
N SER A 31 2.34 -8.51 9.22
CA SER A 31 2.61 -9.34 8.05
C SER A 31 4.00 -9.02 7.53
N GLU A 32 4.69 -10.06 7.04
CA GLU A 32 5.99 -9.96 6.38
C GLU A 32 5.84 -10.49 4.95
N GLY A 33 6.33 -9.74 3.97
CA GLY A 33 6.41 -10.19 2.58
C GLY A 33 7.79 -10.69 2.21
N PHE A 34 7.88 -11.53 1.17
CA PHE A 34 9.15 -11.95 0.56
C PHE A 34 10.15 -12.58 1.54
N VAL A 35 9.67 -13.24 2.59
CA VAL A 35 10.52 -13.89 3.58
C VAL A 35 11.20 -15.09 2.91
N ARG A 36 12.53 -15.03 2.78
CA ARG A 36 13.32 -16.16 2.27
C ARG A 36 13.39 -17.27 3.31
N LYS A 37 13.02 -18.47 2.91
CA LYS A 37 13.24 -19.71 3.68
C LYS A 37 14.61 -20.29 3.38
N ALA A 38 15.08 -21.18 4.26
CA ALA A 38 16.34 -21.90 4.09
C ALA A 38 16.39 -22.74 2.79
N ASP A 39 15.22 -23.15 2.28
CA ASP A 39 15.07 -23.88 1.01
C ASP A 39 15.10 -22.98 -0.24
N GLY A 40 15.37 -21.68 -0.08
CA GLY A 40 15.42 -20.69 -1.17
C GLY A 40 14.05 -20.18 -1.61
N ARG A 41 12.93 -20.73 -1.12
CA ARG A 41 11.59 -20.25 -1.46
C ARG A 41 11.29 -18.94 -0.74
N GLN A 42 10.47 -18.10 -1.38
CA GLN A 42 9.91 -16.91 -0.75
C GLN A 42 8.50 -17.20 -0.27
N VAL A 43 8.19 -16.79 0.95
CA VAL A 43 6.85 -16.88 1.52
C VAL A 43 6.40 -15.55 2.09
N HIS A 44 5.09 -15.39 2.21
CA HIS A 44 4.49 -14.28 2.94
C HIS A 44 3.94 -14.81 4.27
N LYS A 45 4.21 -14.10 5.37
CA LYS A 45 3.64 -14.39 6.69
C LYS A 45 2.52 -13.40 6.99
N GLY A 46 1.43 -13.87 7.60
CA GLY A 46 0.32 -13.00 8.03
C GLY A 46 -0.47 -12.33 6.90
N MET A 47 -0.28 -12.76 5.65
CA MET A 47 -0.91 -12.15 4.47
C MET A 47 -2.45 -12.20 4.54
N GLY A 48 -3.03 -13.28 5.08
CA GLY A 48 -4.48 -13.38 5.26
C GLY A 48 -5.06 -12.23 6.11
N HIS A 49 -4.44 -11.93 7.25
CA HIS A 49 -4.87 -10.81 8.10
C HIS A 49 -4.74 -9.46 7.41
N LEU A 50 -3.67 -9.25 6.64
CA LEU A 50 -3.46 -8.04 5.86
C LEU A 50 -4.56 -7.87 4.80
N LEU A 51 -4.85 -8.94 4.04
CA LEU A 51 -5.85 -8.94 2.97
C LEU A 51 -7.27 -8.73 3.53
N THR A 52 -7.67 -9.46 4.57
CA THR A 52 -8.99 -9.30 5.19
C THR A 52 -9.20 -7.88 5.72
N GLY A 53 -8.19 -7.30 6.39
CA GLY A 53 -8.26 -5.92 6.87
C GLY A 53 -8.36 -4.90 5.73
N LEU A 54 -7.60 -5.10 4.65
CA LEU A 54 -7.64 -4.23 3.48
C LEU A 54 -9.01 -4.28 2.80
N LEU A 55 -9.50 -5.49 2.50
CA LEU A 55 -10.76 -5.72 1.79
C LEU A 55 -11.96 -5.20 2.57
N SER A 56 -12.01 -5.43 3.89
CA SER A 56 -13.10 -4.93 4.74
C SER A 56 -13.18 -3.40 4.76
N ARG A 57 -12.03 -2.71 4.89
CA ARG A 57 -11.97 -1.24 4.81
C ARG A 57 -12.35 -0.72 3.44
N ALA A 58 -11.88 -1.36 2.37
CA ALA A 58 -12.26 -0.99 1.01
C ALA A 58 -13.77 -1.15 0.80
N ALA A 59 -14.36 -2.27 1.23
CA ALA A 59 -15.80 -2.49 1.15
C ALA A 59 -16.59 -1.41 1.91
N ALA A 60 -16.22 -1.11 3.15
CA ALA A 60 -16.85 -0.04 3.93
C ALA A 60 -16.73 1.34 3.26
N ALA A 61 -15.56 1.65 2.69
CA ALA A 61 -15.33 2.90 1.97
C ALA A 61 -16.17 3.01 0.70
N ASN A 62 -16.39 1.89 0.00
CA ASN A 62 -17.27 1.80 -1.16
C ASN A 62 -18.74 2.01 -0.77
N LEU A 63 -19.23 1.34 0.28
CA LEU A 63 -20.62 1.44 0.74
C LEU A 63 -20.97 2.86 1.25
N THR A 64 -20.04 3.49 1.96
CA THR A 64 -20.24 4.84 2.52
C THR A 64 -19.91 5.96 1.54
N GLY A 65 -19.39 5.65 0.35
CA GLY A 65 -18.93 6.63 -0.63
C GLY A 65 -17.68 7.42 -0.19
N THR A 66 -17.09 7.12 0.96
CA THR A 66 -15.92 7.83 1.51
C THR A 66 -14.66 7.63 0.66
N TRP A 67 -14.63 6.64 -0.22
CA TRP A 67 -13.55 6.50 -1.22
C TRP A 67 -13.37 7.75 -2.10
N ARG A 68 -14.44 8.54 -2.31
CA ARG A 68 -14.40 9.82 -3.03
C ARG A 68 -13.73 10.94 -2.23
N LYS A 69 -13.68 10.81 -0.89
CA LYS A 69 -13.04 11.77 0.03
C LYS A 69 -11.58 11.38 0.23
N SER A 70 -10.79 11.43 -0.85
CA SER A 70 -9.38 11.03 -0.86
C SER A 70 -8.50 12.15 -1.39
N PRO A 71 -7.29 12.37 -0.84
CA PRO A 71 -6.33 13.32 -1.42
C PRO A 71 -5.66 12.76 -2.69
N PHE A 72 -5.89 11.49 -3.04
CA PHE A 72 -5.21 10.80 -4.14
C PHE A 72 -5.99 10.80 -5.46
N PHE A 73 -7.33 10.91 -5.43
CA PHE A 73 -8.19 10.86 -6.61
C PHE A 73 -9.18 12.02 -6.62
N GLY A 74 -9.42 12.60 -7.80
CA GLY A 74 -10.48 13.59 -8.02
C GLY A 74 -11.87 12.97 -8.12
N GLU A 75 -12.90 13.81 -8.22
CA GLU A 75 -14.29 13.36 -8.31
C GLU A 75 -14.58 12.54 -9.58
N ASP A 76 -13.82 12.79 -10.64
CA ASP A 76 -13.85 12.04 -11.90
C ASP A 76 -13.16 10.67 -11.82
N GLY A 77 -12.64 10.31 -10.64
CA GLY A 77 -11.92 9.06 -10.39
C GLY A 77 -10.49 9.05 -10.93
N LYS A 78 -9.98 10.16 -11.47
CA LYS A 78 -8.60 10.25 -11.94
C LYS A 78 -7.65 10.60 -10.80
N PRO A 79 -6.37 10.21 -10.89
CA PRO A 79 -5.35 10.61 -9.92
C PRO A 79 -5.26 12.13 -9.82
N ALA A 80 -5.20 12.66 -8.59
CA ALA A 80 -5.11 14.10 -8.34
C ALA A 80 -3.77 14.71 -8.79
N LYS A 81 -2.74 13.88 -8.99
CA LYS A 81 -1.43 14.27 -9.51
C LYS A 81 -0.97 13.29 -10.59
N PRO A 82 -0.12 13.73 -11.53
CA PRO A 82 0.51 12.82 -12.50
C PRO A 82 1.19 11.65 -11.80
N ILE A 83 0.84 10.43 -12.20
CA ILE A 83 1.48 9.22 -11.69
C ILE A 83 2.83 9.07 -12.37
N LYS A 84 3.92 9.13 -11.61
CA LYS A 84 5.22 8.65 -12.09
C LYS A 84 5.25 7.13 -11.97
N GLN A 85 5.22 6.42 -13.09
CA GLN A 85 5.58 5.00 -13.12
C GLN A 85 7.10 4.90 -12.98
N LEU A 86 7.56 4.18 -11.97
CA LEU A 86 8.99 3.93 -11.80
C LEU A 86 9.44 2.91 -12.85
N THR A 87 10.46 3.27 -13.63
CA THR A 87 11.13 2.29 -14.50
C THR A 87 12.07 1.41 -13.67
N LYS A 88 12.63 0.35 -14.28
CA LYS A 88 13.64 -0.48 -13.60
C LYS A 88 14.86 0.33 -13.19
N GLU A 89 15.25 1.34 -13.99
CA GLU A 89 16.35 2.23 -13.64
C GLU A 89 16.03 3.10 -12.40
N ASP A 90 14.81 3.65 -12.32
CA ASP A 90 14.38 4.44 -11.15
C ASP A 90 14.43 3.61 -9.85
N VAL A 91 14.13 2.31 -9.91
CA VAL A 91 14.12 1.42 -8.74
C VAL A 91 15.54 1.11 -8.24
N ALA A 92 16.54 1.06 -9.13
CA ALA A 92 17.92 0.78 -8.76
C ALA A 92 18.56 1.87 -7.87
N HIS A 93 18.01 3.09 -7.90
CA HIS A 93 18.47 4.21 -7.06
C HIS A 93 17.73 4.32 -5.72
N LEU A 94 16.75 3.44 -5.46
CA LEU A 94 15.92 3.45 -4.25
C LEU A 94 16.33 2.38 -3.22
N SER A 95 17.40 1.62 -3.49
CA SER A 95 17.94 0.55 -2.64
C SER A 95 19.11 1.01 -1.78
#